data_AF-A0A1S3VIK1-F1
#
_entry.id   AF-A0A1S3VIK1-F1
#
_cell.length_a   1.000
_cell.length_b   1.000
_cell.length_c   1.000
_cell.angle_alpha   90.00
_cell.angle_beta   90.00
_cell.angle_gamma   90.00
#
_symmetry.space_group_name_H-M   'P 1'
#
loop_
_entity.id
_entity.type
_entity.pdbx_description
1 polymer ?
#
loop_
_entity_poly.entity_id
_entity_poly.type
_entity_poly.pdbx_seq_one_letter_code
_entity_poly.pdbx_strand_id
1 'polypeptide(L)'
;MESLKLSLFLLPLLFAFIAFSNSVLSDDKEESVLNGINSYRQTKKLTPLVEVSKAKCLAGEVAEEIEKTACENVNRFYPTVSGGGNIPNLKKHIEKCKINMTTTTDGVILPVCVRKLEPTIVLSNYTHSDRYAQFLNNSKYTGAGLGSEDDWMVLVLTTNTATGSFSASASSTCVNSNNVVSVGLLLFALLLLLTNFFH
;
A
#
# COMPACT_ATOMS: atom_id res chain seq x y z
N MET A 1 -39.67 12.85 23.03
CA MET A 1 -38.60 12.16 23.79
C MET A 1 -38.00 10.97 23.03
N GLU A 2 -38.65 10.48 21.96
CA GLU A 2 -38.15 9.33 21.18
C GLU A 2 -37.13 9.71 20.09
N SER A 3 -37.26 10.88 19.47
CA SER A 3 -36.31 11.39 18.45
C SER A 3 -34.89 11.60 19.01
N LEU A 4 -34.78 12.01 20.28
CA LEU A 4 -33.49 12.23 20.94
C LEU A 4 -32.73 10.91 21.20
N LYS A 5 -33.46 9.80 21.39
CA LYS A 5 -32.87 8.46 21.56
C LYS A 5 -32.32 7.92 20.25
N LEU A 6 -33.02 8.14 19.14
CA LEU A 6 -32.58 7.69 17.81
C LEU A 6 -31.29 8.42 17.38
N SER A 7 -31.21 9.73 17.62
CA SER A 7 -30.00 10.52 17.36
C SER A 7 -28.75 10.00 18.10
N LEU A 8 -28.93 9.45 19.32
CA LEU A 8 -27.84 8.95 20.14
C LEU A 8 -27.27 7.62 19.61
N PHE A 9 -28.09 6.82 18.92
CA PHE A 9 -27.66 5.55 18.29
C PHE A 9 -27.02 5.75 16.91
N LEU A 10 -27.36 6.80 16.17
CA LEU A 10 -26.80 7.09 14.84
C LEU A 10 -25.38 7.66 14.92
N LEU A 11 -25.07 8.39 15.99
CA LEU A 11 -23.77 9.03 16.19
C LEU A 11 -22.60 8.02 16.21
N PRO A 12 -22.63 6.92 17.00
CA PRO A 12 -21.55 5.93 16.99
C PRO A 12 -21.44 5.18 15.66
N LEU A 13 -22.55 5.00 14.92
CA LEU A 13 -22.52 4.38 13.60
C LEU A 13 -21.83 5.29 12.57
N LEU A 14 -22.10 6.60 12.62
CA LEU A 14 -21.41 7.60 11.79
C LEU A 14 -19.90 7.63 12.10
N PHE A 15 -19.52 7.59 13.38
CA PHE A 15 -18.11 7.51 13.78
C PHE A 15 -17.44 6.22 13.29
N ALA A 16 -18.15 5.08 13.31
CA ALA A 16 -17.64 3.83 12.75
C ALA A 16 -17.44 3.95 11.23
N PHE A 17 -18.40 4.50 10.48
CA PHE A 17 -18.25 4.74 9.04
C PHE A 17 -17.07 5.67 8.71
N ILE A 18 -16.86 6.73 9.49
CA ILE A 18 -15.70 7.62 9.33
C ILE A 18 -14.39 6.87 9.66
N ALA A 19 -14.38 6.02 10.70
CA ALA A 19 -13.23 5.20 11.05
C ALA A 19 -12.86 4.21 9.93
N PHE A 20 -13.85 3.61 9.27
CA PHE A 20 -13.64 2.72 8.09
C PHE A 20 -13.29 3.49 6.81
N SER A 21 -13.59 4.79 6.73
CA SER A 21 -13.26 5.63 5.56
C SER A 21 -11.77 6.02 5.50
N ASN A 22 -11.02 5.86 6.60
CA ASN A 22 -9.58 6.13 6.62
C ASN A 22 -8.78 5.26 5.65
N SER A 23 -9.33 4.13 5.21
CA SER A 23 -8.70 3.28 4.18
C SER A 23 -8.56 4.00 2.83
N VAL A 24 -9.35 5.05 2.55
CA VAL A 24 -9.32 5.82 1.30
C VAL A 24 -8.20 6.88 1.30
N LEU A 25 -7.83 7.43 2.46
CA LEU A 25 -6.84 8.51 2.54
C LEU A 25 -5.40 8.04 2.24
N SER A 26 -5.11 6.75 2.47
CA SER A 26 -3.80 6.15 2.15
C SER A 26 -3.59 6.05 0.64
N ASP A 27 -4.62 5.63 -0.09
CA ASP A 27 -4.57 5.46 -1.54
C ASP A 27 -4.24 6.79 -2.24
N ASP A 28 -4.83 7.91 -1.80
CA ASP A 28 -4.58 9.23 -2.38
C ASP A 28 -3.09 9.66 -2.28
N LYS A 29 -2.45 9.35 -1.15
CA LYS A 29 -1.02 9.69 -0.95
C LYS A 29 -0.11 8.78 -1.76
N GLU A 30 -0.39 7.49 -1.79
CA GLU A 30 0.36 6.51 -2.58
C GLU A 30 0.27 6.85 -4.07
N GLU A 31 -0.92 7.16 -4.58
CA GLU A 31 -1.12 7.58 -5.97
C GLU A 31 -0.37 8.88 -6.29
N SER A 32 -0.48 9.89 -5.42
CA SER A 32 0.25 11.15 -5.59
C SER A 32 1.77 10.94 -5.65
N VAL A 33 2.31 10.06 -4.80
CA VAL A 33 3.75 9.76 -4.80
C VAL A 33 4.16 8.98 -6.05
N LEU A 34 3.36 7.99 -6.49
CA LEU A 34 3.63 7.25 -7.73
C LEU A 34 3.65 8.18 -8.94
N ASN A 35 2.68 9.10 -9.02
CA ASN A 35 2.60 10.11 -10.08
C ASN A 35 3.81 11.05 -10.06
N GLY A 36 4.27 11.45 -8.87
CA GLY A 36 5.50 12.22 -8.69
C GLY A 36 6.75 11.48 -9.16
N ILE A 37 6.89 10.21 -8.79
CA ILE A 37 8.00 9.34 -9.23
C ILE A 37 7.99 9.17 -10.75
N ASN A 38 6.82 8.96 -11.34
CA ASN A 38 6.67 8.82 -12.79
C ASN A 38 7.00 10.12 -13.52
N SER A 39 6.60 11.27 -12.99
CA SER A 39 7.00 12.58 -13.50
C SER A 39 8.52 12.74 -13.46
N TYR A 40 9.15 12.40 -12.33
CA TYR A 40 10.61 12.40 -12.19
C TYR A 40 11.29 11.51 -13.24
N ARG A 41 10.82 10.26 -13.42
CA ARG A 41 11.36 9.33 -14.43
C ARG A 41 11.24 9.87 -15.85
N GLN A 42 10.13 10.54 -16.17
CA GLN A 42 9.96 11.18 -17.48
C GLN A 42 10.98 12.30 -17.73
N THR A 43 11.35 13.09 -16.70
CA THR A 43 12.45 14.07 -16.84
C THR A 43 13.79 13.42 -17.21
N LYS A 44 13.96 12.13 -16.86
CA LYS A 44 15.11 11.30 -17.19
C LYS A 44 14.93 10.49 -18.49
N LYS A 45 13.86 10.72 -19.25
CA LYS A 45 13.49 9.98 -20.47
C LYS A 45 13.27 8.48 -20.22
N LEU A 46 12.82 8.10 -19.02
CA LEU A 46 12.48 6.74 -18.66
C LEU A 46 10.97 6.51 -18.73
N THR A 47 10.56 5.28 -19.05
CA THR A 47 9.16 4.89 -19.04
C THR A 47 8.57 4.99 -17.62
N PRO A 48 7.34 5.48 -17.47
CA PRO A 48 6.60 5.39 -16.20
C PRO A 48 6.53 3.96 -15.67
N LEU A 49 6.56 3.82 -14.36
CA LEU A 49 6.34 2.56 -13.66
C LEU A 49 4.84 2.23 -13.71
N VAL A 50 4.53 0.99 -14.06
CA VAL A 50 3.17 0.45 -14.03
C VAL A 50 2.88 -0.15 -12.65
N GLU A 51 1.71 0.10 -12.09
CA GLU A 51 1.34 -0.51 -10.81
C GLU A 51 1.25 -2.04 -10.94
N VAL A 52 1.86 -2.75 -9.98
CA VAL A 52 1.83 -4.22 -9.86
C VAL A 52 1.18 -4.57 -8.54
N SER A 53 -0.05 -5.12 -8.60
CA SER A 53 -0.88 -5.39 -7.41
C SER A 53 -0.19 -6.25 -6.34
N LYS A 54 0.63 -7.23 -6.74
CA LYS A 54 1.43 -8.04 -5.82
C LYS A 54 2.57 -7.28 -5.16
N ALA A 55 3.18 -6.34 -5.88
CA ALA A 55 4.16 -5.44 -5.31
C ALA A 55 3.51 -4.45 -4.34
N LYS A 56 2.30 -3.94 -4.67
CA LYS A 56 1.50 -3.08 -3.78
C LYS A 56 1.15 -3.80 -2.48
N CYS A 57 0.68 -5.06 -2.57
CA CYS A 57 0.47 -5.90 -1.39
C CYS A 57 1.74 -6.01 -0.55
N LEU A 58 2.88 -6.38 -1.15
CA LEU A 58 4.12 -6.56 -0.40
C LEU A 58 4.58 -5.24 0.24
N ALA A 59 4.43 -4.12 -0.45
CA ALA A 59 4.75 -2.80 0.09
C ALA A 59 3.95 -2.49 1.35
N GLY A 60 2.64 -2.76 1.34
CA GLY A 60 1.76 -2.59 2.50
C GLY A 60 2.17 -3.48 3.68
N GLU A 61 2.40 -4.77 3.43
CA GLU A 61 2.85 -5.71 4.48
C GLU A 61 4.19 -5.32 5.10
N VAL A 62 5.11 -4.80 4.28
CA VAL A 62 6.40 -4.30 4.80
C VAL A 62 6.22 -3.02 5.59
N ALA A 63 5.32 -2.11 5.18
CA ALA A 63 5.01 -0.89 5.92
C ALA A 63 4.44 -1.23 7.31
N GLU A 64 3.46 -2.14 7.38
CA GLU A 64 2.87 -2.66 8.61
C GLU A 64 3.94 -3.29 9.53
N GLU A 65 4.87 -4.08 8.98
CA GLU A 65 5.94 -4.71 9.77
C GLU A 65 6.87 -3.70 10.43
N ILE A 66 7.16 -2.59 9.74
CA ILE A 66 8.16 -1.60 10.21
C ILE A 66 7.53 -0.38 10.89
N GLU A 67 6.20 -0.27 10.93
CA GLU A 67 5.45 0.91 11.44
C GLU A 67 5.94 1.36 12.83
N LYS A 68 6.24 0.39 13.72
CA LYS A 68 6.67 0.63 15.12
C LYS A 68 8.15 0.93 15.25
N THR A 69 8.91 0.83 14.16
CA THR A 69 10.33 1.15 14.15
C THR A 69 10.50 2.67 14.06
N ALA A 70 11.35 3.24 14.90
CA ALA A 70 11.62 4.68 14.85
C ALA A 70 12.33 5.06 13.54
N CYS A 71 11.96 6.21 12.95
CA CYS A 71 12.44 6.66 11.64
C CYS A 71 13.98 6.74 11.54
N GLU A 72 14.71 7.00 12.63
CA GLU A 72 16.18 7.05 12.59
C GLU A 72 16.80 5.73 12.10
N ASN A 73 16.04 4.63 12.18
CA ASN A 73 16.47 3.30 11.77
C ASN A 73 16.15 2.96 10.31
N VAL A 74 15.62 3.88 9.50
CA VAL A 74 15.37 3.65 8.05
C VAL A 74 16.60 3.15 7.29
N ASN A 75 17.80 3.54 7.74
CA ASN A 75 19.07 3.11 7.16
C ASN A 75 19.41 1.64 7.42
N ARG A 76 18.70 0.97 8.34
CA ARG A 76 18.86 -0.47 8.58
C ARG A 76 18.25 -1.32 7.47
N PHE A 77 17.24 -0.84 6.75
CA PHE A 77 16.51 -1.61 5.74
C PHE A 77 17.14 -1.51 4.34
N TYR A 78 17.93 -2.51 3.94
CA TYR A 78 18.61 -2.45 2.64
C TYR A 78 17.69 -2.70 1.42
N PRO A 79 17.94 -2.02 0.28
CA PRO A 79 17.19 -2.18 -0.98
C PRO A 79 17.40 -3.51 -1.69
N THR A 80 16.96 -4.62 -1.10
CA THR A 80 17.00 -5.92 -1.79
C THR A 80 15.88 -6.83 -1.30
N VAL A 81 15.27 -7.56 -2.22
CA VAL A 81 14.29 -8.60 -1.89
C VAL A 81 14.99 -9.93 -1.62
N SER A 82 16.10 -10.22 -2.31
CA SER A 82 16.81 -11.50 -2.17
C SER A 82 17.95 -11.40 -1.15
N GLY A 83 17.72 -11.99 0.04
CA GLY A 83 18.78 -12.51 0.91
C GLY A 83 19.67 -11.52 1.68
N GLY A 84 19.47 -10.20 1.57
CA GLY A 84 20.32 -9.21 2.27
C GLY A 84 19.60 -8.00 2.86
N GLY A 85 18.28 -7.90 2.70
CA GLY A 85 17.47 -6.82 3.26
C GLY A 85 17.11 -7.13 4.71
N ASN A 86 17.37 -6.23 5.65
CA ASN A 86 17.01 -6.40 7.06
C ASN A 86 15.50 -6.16 7.33
N ILE A 87 14.63 -6.50 6.38
CA ILE A 87 13.18 -6.40 6.58
C ILE A 87 12.74 -7.64 7.37
N PRO A 88 12.25 -7.48 8.61
CA PRO A 88 11.81 -8.62 9.42
C PRO A 88 10.67 -9.36 8.70
N ASN A 89 10.62 -10.69 8.87
CA ASN A 89 9.53 -11.52 8.36
C ASN A 89 9.22 -11.40 6.85
N LEU A 90 10.14 -10.87 6.03
CA LEU A 90 9.89 -10.61 4.60
C LEU A 90 9.34 -11.82 3.84
N LYS A 91 9.85 -13.03 4.13
CA LYS A 91 9.36 -14.27 3.51
C LYS A 91 7.87 -14.52 3.81
N LYS A 92 7.43 -14.27 5.06
CA LYS A 92 6.02 -14.42 5.47
C LYS A 92 5.13 -13.43 4.70
N HIS A 93 5.61 -12.21 4.47
CA HIS A 93 4.90 -11.19 3.70
C HIS A 93 4.78 -11.53 2.22
N ILE A 94 5.87 -12.06 1.62
CA ILE A 94 5.86 -12.62 0.25
C ILE A 94 4.81 -13.74 0.12
N GLU A 95 4.76 -14.64 1.11
CA GLU A 95 3.77 -15.73 1.15
C GLU A 95 2.33 -15.21 1.33
N LYS A 96 2.10 -14.24 2.23
CA LYS A 96 0.78 -13.62 2.47
C LYS A 96 0.26 -12.93 1.20
N CYS A 97 1.14 -12.30 0.42
CA CYS A 97 0.81 -11.70 -0.88
C CYS A 97 0.75 -12.71 -2.05
N LYS A 98 0.91 -14.02 -1.77
CA LYS A 98 0.88 -15.11 -2.74
C LYS A 98 1.87 -14.91 -3.88
N ILE A 99 3.08 -14.46 -3.57
CA ILE A 99 4.12 -14.16 -4.54
C ILE A 99 5.05 -15.36 -4.63
N ASN A 100 5.42 -15.75 -5.85
CA ASN A 100 6.46 -16.74 -6.02
C ASN A 100 7.82 -16.12 -5.69
N MET A 101 8.47 -16.57 -4.62
CA MET A 101 9.75 -16.00 -4.16
C MET A 101 10.86 -16.04 -5.22
N THR A 102 10.82 -16.96 -6.19
CA THR A 102 11.82 -17.00 -7.26
C THR A 102 11.67 -15.87 -8.29
N THR A 103 10.53 -15.17 -8.28
CA THR A 103 10.22 -14.10 -9.22
C THR A 103 10.39 -12.70 -8.64
N THR A 104 11.04 -12.59 -7.47
CA THR A 104 11.27 -11.32 -6.77
C THR A 104 12.75 -10.90 -6.71
N THR A 105 13.68 -11.76 -7.14
CA THR A 105 15.14 -11.56 -7.03
C THR A 105 15.65 -10.26 -7.62
N ASP A 106 15.10 -9.80 -8.75
CA ASP A 106 15.53 -8.56 -9.41
C ASP A 106 14.81 -7.31 -8.86
N GLY A 107 13.86 -7.51 -7.94
CA GLY A 107 13.11 -6.44 -7.28
C GLY A 107 13.88 -5.78 -6.15
N VAL A 108 13.44 -4.58 -5.75
CA VAL A 108 14.00 -3.85 -4.60
C VAL A 108 12.88 -3.24 -3.76
N ILE A 109 13.13 -3.13 -2.45
CA ILE A 109 12.18 -2.57 -1.47
C ILE A 109 12.81 -1.31 -0.88
N LEU A 110 12.14 -0.18 -1.03
CA LEU A 110 12.65 1.15 -0.73
C LEU A 110 11.76 1.81 0.33
N PRO A 111 12.03 1.57 1.63
CA PRO A 111 11.28 2.21 2.70
C PRO A 111 11.77 3.64 2.95
N VAL A 112 10.85 4.58 3.12
CA VAL A 112 11.10 5.94 3.63
C VAL A 112 10.24 6.18 4.85
N CYS A 113 10.73 7.02 5.76
CA CYS A 113 10.00 7.41 6.97
C CYS A 113 9.91 8.93 7.03
N VAL A 114 8.69 9.46 6.94
CA VAL A 114 8.40 10.90 6.91
C VAL A 114 7.14 11.13 7.72
N ARG A 115 7.21 12.04 8.71
CA ARG A 115 6.05 12.34 9.55
C ARG A 115 4.82 12.71 8.72
N LYS A 116 3.71 12.01 8.98
CA LYS A 116 2.41 12.15 8.29
C LYS A 116 2.47 11.92 6.78
N LEU A 117 3.56 11.38 6.27
CA LEU A 117 3.78 11.11 4.84
C LEU A 117 3.56 12.36 3.98
N GLU A 118 4.20 13.48 4.36
CA GLU A 118 4.16 14.70 3.54
C GLU A 118 4.69 14.39 2.13
N PRO A 119 3.85 14.50 1.06
CA PRO A 119 4.19 13.96 -0.25
C PRO A 119 5.46 14.55 -0.89
N THR A 120 5.75 15.83 -0.65
CA THR A 120 6.91 16.52 -1.24
C THR A 120 8.22 15.97 -0.66
N ILE A 121 8.28 15.78 0.65
CA ILE A 121 9.44 15.23 1.36
C ILE A 121 9.59 13.74 1.02
N VAL A 122 8.50 12.98 0.99
CA VAL A 122 8.52 11.57 0.56
C VAL A 122 9.10 11.45 -0.86
N LEU A 123 8.59 12.25 -1.80
CA LEU A 123 9.09 12.25 -3.18
C LEU A 123 10.55 12.67 -3.25
N SER A 124 10.97 13.68 -2.47
CA SER A 124 12.37 14.11 -2.39
C SER A 124 13.28 12.99 -1.88
N ASN A 125 12.88 12.27 -0.84
CA ASN A 125 13.63 11.14 -0.29
C ASN A 125 13.81 10.00 -1.31
N TYR A 126 12.86 9.81 -2.22
CA TYR A 126 13.00 8.84 -3.31
C TYR A 126 13.88 9.35 -4.45
N THR A 127 13.72 10.61 -4.85
CA THR A 127 14.26 11.14 -6.11
C THR A 127 15.59 11.88 -5.99
N HIS A 128 15.91 12.40 -4.81
CA HIS A 128 17.12 13.20 -4.55
C HIS A 128 18.12 12.50 -3.60
N SER A 129 17.74 11.39 -2.99
CA SER A 129 18.64 10.58 -2.17
C SER A 129 19.55 9.71 -3.04
N ASP A 130 20.86 9.76 -2.79
CA ASP A 130 21.85 8.87 -3.42
C ASP A 130 21.51 7.38 -3.23
N ARG A 131 20.79 7.06 -2.13
CA ARG A 131 20.39 5.69 -1.81
C ARG A 131 19.36 5.15 -2.80
N TYR A 132 18.41 5.96 -3.25
CA TYR A 132 17.22 5.51 -3.99
C TYR A 132 17.14 6.01 -5.43
N ALA A 133 17.69 7.19 -5.72
CA ALA A 133 17.63 7.78 -7.05
C ALA A 133 18.25 6.87 -8.12
N GLN A 134 19.29 6.10 -7.77
CA GLN A 134 19.92 5.12 -8.67
C GLN A 134 18.96 4.04 -9.18
N PHE A 135 17.99 3.61 -8.36
CA PHE A 135 17.00 2.62 -8.78
C PHE A 135 15.93 3.28 -9.66
N LEU A 136 15.47 4.47 -9.30
CA LEU A 136 14.51 5.22 -10.11
C LEU A 136 15.08 5.66 -11.47
N ASN A 137 16.39 5.88 -11.55
CA ASN A 137 17.11 6.22 -12.78
C ASN A 137 17.45 4.99 -13.64
N ASN A 138 17.08 3.78 -13.21
CA ASN A 138 17.38 2.56 -13.94
C ASN A 138 16.16 2.13 -14.78
N SER A 139 16.39 1.93 -16.09
CA SER A 139 15.37 1.51 -17.05
C SER A 139 14.93 0.06 -16.89
N LYS A 140 15.67 -0.77 -16.15
CA LYS A 140 15.29 -2.18 -15.90
C LYS A 140 14.00 -2.31 -15.10
N TYR A 141 13.69 -1.30 -14.27
CA TYR A 141 12.47 -1.28 -13.49
C TYR A 141 11.35 -0.72 -14.33
N THR A 142 10.27 -1.49 -14.41
CA THR A 142 9.12 -1.24 -15.29
C THR A 142 7.81 -1.24 -14.52
N GLY A 143 7.79 -1.77 -13.31
CA GLY A 143 6.63 -1.74 -12.44
C GLY A 143 6.94 -1.32 -11.00
N ALA A 144 5.89 -1.01 -10.26
CA ALA A 144 5.98 -0.56 -8.88
C ALA A 144 4.77 -0.99 -8.05
N GLY A 145 4.97 -1.06 -6.74
CA GLY A 145 3.89 -1.05 -5.76
C GLY A 145 4.25 -0.10 -4.63
N LEU A 146 3.29 0.71 -4.20
CA LEU A 146 3.41 1.53 -3.01
C LEU A 146 2.50 0.96 -1.91
N GLY A 147 2.92 1.15 -0.68
CA GLY A 147 2.13 0.86 0.50
C GLY A 147 2.62 1.76 1.62
N SER A 148 1.71 2.16 2.49
CA SER A 148 2.05 3.03 3.60
C SER A 148 1.32 2.67 4.88
N GLU A 149 1.96 2.98 6.01
CA GLU A 149 1.42 2.78 7.35
C GLU A 149 2.08 3.79 8.29
N ASP A 150 1.28 4.50 9.08
CA ASP A 150 1.70 5.65 9.90
C ASP A 150 2.62 6.65 9.15
N ASP A 151 3.91 6.70 9.53
CA ASP A 151 4.95 7.58 8.98
C ASP A 151 5.81 6.87 7.92
N TRP A 152 5.53 5.60 7.62
CA TRP A 152 6.30 4.78 6.70
C TRP A 152 5.62 4.68 5.33
N MET A 153 6.41 4.87 4.28
CA MET A 153 6.01 4.54 2.91
C MET A 153 7.05 3.61 2.31
N VAL A 154 6.58 2.57 1.63
CA VAL A 154 7.43 1.56 1.03
C VAL A 154 7.15 1.52 -0.47
N LEU A 155 8.20 1.66 -1.26
CA LEU A 155 8.17 1.49 -2.71
C LEU A 155 8.85 0.18 -3.08
N VAL A 156 8.09 -0.74 -3.67
CA VAL A 156 8.62 -1.97 -4.24
C VAL A 156 8.75 -1.77 -5.75
N LEU A 157 9.96 -1.89 -6.28
CA LEU A 157 10.19 -1.84 -7.73
C LEU A 157 10.29 -3.24 -8.32
N THR A 158 9.66 -3.43 -9.47
CA THR A 158 9.62 -4.68 -10.21
C THR A 158 10.19 -4.52 -11.62
N THR A 159 10.51 -5.63 -12.26
CA THR A 159 10.98 -5.70 -13.65
C THR A 159 9.99 -6.53 -14.48
N ASN A 160 10.19 -6.55 -15.80
CA ASN A 160 9.46 -7.45 -16.70
C ASN A 160 10.18 -8.79 -16.93
N THR A 161 11.24 -9.08 -16.16
CA THR A 161 11.98 -10.35 -16.24
C THR A 161 11.30 -11.42 -15.38
N ALA A 162 11.53 -12.70 -15.69
CA ALA A 162 10.98 -13.80 -14.91
C ALA A 162 11.35 -13.71 -13.42
N THR A 163 12.56 -13.23 -13.13
CA THR A 163 13.16 -13.08 -11.79
C THR A 163 12.78 -11.79 -11.06
N GLY A 164 12.03 -10.87 -11.66
CA GLY A 164 11.57 -9.64 -11.00
C GLY A 164 10.13 -9.25 -11.29
N SER A 165 9.33 -10.19 -11.80
CA SER A 165 7.91 -9.98 -12.18
C SER A 165 6.92 -10.03 -11.02
N PHE A 166 7.31 -10.56 -9.85
CA PHE A 166 6.44 -10.76 -8.68
C PHE A 166 5.18 -11.58 -9.03
N SER A 167 5.35 -12.58 -9.89
CA SER A 167 4.26 -13.46 -10.34
C SER A 167 3.62 -14.24 -9.17
N ALA A 168 2.38 -14.70 -9.40
CA ALA A 168 1.66 -15.50 -8.41
C ALA A 168 2.39 -16.80 -8.12
N SER A 169 2.42 -17.21 -6.85
CA SER A 169 2.69 -18.61 -6.51
C SER A 169 1.56 -19.48 -7.05
N ALA A 170 1.89 -20.72 -7.45
CA ALA A 170 0.88 -21.69 -7.83
C ALA A 170 0.07 -22.06 -6.57
N SER A 171 -1.06 -21.39 -6.36
CA SER A 171 -1.98 -21.69 -5.27
C SER A 171 -3.01 -22.71 -5.74
N SER A 172 -3.10 -23.85 -5.04
CA SER A 172 -4.28 -24.72 -5.08
C SER A 172 -5.52 -23.87 -4.81
N THR A 173 -6.46 -23.83 -5.75
CA THR A 173 -7.69 -23.05 -5.65
C THR A 173 -8.53 -23.50 -4.46
N CYS A 174 -8.49 -22.76 -3.36
CA CYS A 174 -9.63 -22.64 -2.47
C CYS A 174 -10.46 -21.43 -2.95
N VAL A 175 -11.59 -21.72 -3.59
CA VAL A 175 -12.57 -20.73 -4.02
C VAL A 175 -13.28 -20.24 -2.76
N ASN A 176 -12.79 -19.16 -2.15
CA ASN A 176 -13.60 -18.42 -1.19
C ASN A 176 -14.50 -17.47 -1.99
N SER A 177 -15.70 -17.95 -2.30
CA SER A 177 -16.81 -17.15 -2.84
C SER A 177 -17.25 -16.13 -1.79
N ASN A 178 -16.48 -15.05 -1.62
CA ASN A 178 -16.93 -13.91 -0.85
C ASN A 178 -17.89 -13.11 -1.72
N ASN A 179 -19.17 -13.47 -1.66
CA ASN A 179 -20.25 -12.54 -1.97
C ASN A 179 -20.16 -11.38 -0.96
N VAL A 180 -19.30 -10.40 -1.21
CA VAL A 180 -19.32 -9.13 -0.49
C VAL A 180 -20.50 -8.31 -1.00
N VAL A 181 -21.69 -8.70 -0.55
CA VAL A 181 -22.76 -7.70 -0.42
C VAL A 181 -22.27 -6.76 0.64
N SER A 182 -21.88 -5.55 0.24
CA SER A 182 -21.40 -4.51 1.13
C SER A 182 -22.37 -4.37 2.29
N VAL A 183 -21.94 -4.80 3.49
CA VAL A 183 -22.73 -4.71 4.72
C VAL A 183 -23.17 -3.25 4.95
N GLY A 184 -22.38 -2.28 4.46
CA GLY A 184 -22.72 -0.87 4.44
C GLY A 184 -23.99 -0.56 3.62
N LEU A 185 -24.17 -1.17 2.44
CA LEU A 185 -25.36 -0.97 1.60
C LEU A 185 -26.63 -1.55 2.25
N LEU A 186 -26.51 -2.71 2.89
CA LEU A 186 -27.62 -3.33 3.63
C LEU A 186 -28.02 -2.50 4.86
N LEU A 187 -27.04 -1.98 5.61
CA LEU A 187 -27.30 -1.11 6.76
C LEU A 187 -27.89 0.23 6.34
N PHE A 188 -27.43 0.81 5.22
CA PHE A 188 -27.97 2.07 4.70
C PHE A 188 -29.42 1.91 4.20
N ALA A 189 -29.74 0.80 3.53
CA ALA A 189 -31.10 0.47 3.13
C ALA A 189 -32.02 0.26 4.34
N LEU A 190 -31.54 -0.41 5.40
CA LEU A 190 -32.30 -0.62 6.63
C LEU A 190 -32.58 0.70 7.36
N LEU A 191 -31.62 1.63 7.37
CA LEU A 191 -31.77 2.99 7.91
C LEU A 191 -32.82 3.82 7.16
N LEU A 192 -32.84 3.72 5.83
CA LEU A 192 -33.86 4.38 5.00
C LEU A 192 -35.26 3.78 5.25
N LEU A 193 -35.37 2.46 5.46
CA LEU A 193 -36.65 1.83 5.79
C LEU A 193 -37.17 2.23 7.17
N LEU A 194 -36.29 2.31 8.17
CA LEU A 194 -36.67 2.71 9.53
C LEU A 194 -37.11 4.18 9.58
N THR A 195 -36.47 5.09 8.84
CA THR A 195 -36.86 6.51 8.81
C THR A 195 -38.21 6.75 8.14
N ASN A 196 -38.61 5.91 7.17
CA ASN A 196 -39.93 5.96 6.54
C ASN A 196 -41.05 5.30 7.35
N PHE A 197 -40.73 4.50 8.37
CA PHE A 197 -41.72 3.82 9.23
C PHE A 197 -42.13 4.65 10.46
N PHE A 198 -41.37 5.69 10.80
CA PHE A 198 -41.62 6.60 11.93
C PHE A 198 -42.14 7.99 11.52
N HIS A 199 -42.63 8.12 10.28
CA HIS A 199 -43.43 9.26 9.81
C HIS A 199 -44.85 8.76 9.47
#